data_AF-A0A952BIH6-F1
#
_entry.id   AF-A0A952BIH6-F1
#
_cell.length_a   1.000
_cell.length_b   1.000
_cell.length_c   1.000
_cell.angle_alpha   90.00
_cell.angle_beta   90.00
_cell.angle_gamma   90.00
#
_symmetry.space_group_name_H-M   'P 1'
#
loop_
_entity.id
_entity.type
_entity.pdbx_description
1 polymer ?
#
loop_
_entity_poly.entity_id
_entity_poly.type
_entity_poly.pdbx_seq_one_letter_code
_entity_poly.pdbx_strand_id
1 'polypeptide(L)'
;MTKNKKIGMVVGLYPNQYKIEDPRLNKPVCHQKIEDGKITGSMLLQDLDTSRIGKGKEITYFCPNNIAVLLSVNSKALEQAKTLYSDYFQNPSVEFKLELIEGDKKTFLNKISSKVCDYIECLQTAIVFGYTALETFANLSIPDEYTYETINDSKGVKETYDKTAIERWLSLKTKLQYILKEIYQTKKPESQNWWGHFSNLEEYRNDIIHQKSINSTSFYKAYFRKTVFQAGESPLCVIKFFYEAHAKNNRTNPIWPWLVNDKNYFPINAQYDSQGFEVIGNVYEGIKKKL
;
A
#
# COMPACT_ATOMS: atom_id res chain seq x y z
N MET A 1 -17.36 26.32 -5.17
CA MET A 1 -16.07 25.61 -5.14
C MET A 1 -15.85 25.00 -6.51
N THR A 2 -14.91 25.56 -7.29
CA THR A 2 -14.52 25.02 -8.60
C THR A 2 -13.94 23.62 -8.38
N LYS A 3 -14.69 22.58 -8.75
CA LYS A 3 -14.14 21.22 -8.83
C LYS A 3 -12.93 21.29 -9.76
N ASN A 4 -11.72 21.06 -9.26
CA ASN A 4 -10.52 20.96 -10.10
C ASN A 4 -10.85 20.04 -11.27
N LYS A 5 -10.77 20.58 -12.50
CA LYS A 5 -10.99 19.80 -13.71
C LYS A 5 -9.93 18.72 -13.75
N LYS A 6 -10.31 17.47 -13.42
CA LYS A 6 -9.43 16.32 -13.56
C LYS A 6 -9.07 16.18 -15.04
N ILE A 7 -7.78 16.25 -15.32
CA ILE A 7 -7.22 15.99 -16.65
C ILE A 7 -6.84 14.51 -16.68
N GLY A 8 -7.12 13.82 -17.78
CA GLY A 8 -6.71 12.42 -17.96
C GLY A 8 -6.25 12.18 -19.39
N MET A 9 -5.48 11.12 -19.61
CA MET A 9 -5.02 10.73 -20.94
C MET A 9 -5.64 9.39 -21.32
N VAL A 10 -6.03 9.25 -22.58
CA VAL A 10 -6.46 7.96 -23.13
C VAL A 10 -5.21 7.10 -23.31
N VAL A 11 -5.15 5.98 -22.60
CA VAL A 11 -3.99 5.06 -22.59
C VAL A 11 -4.27 3.72 -23.27
N GLY A 12 -5.43 3.60 -23.91
CA GLY A 12 -5.85 2.41 -24.65
C GLY A 12 -7.36 2.39 -24.87
N LEU A 13 -7.84 1.40 -25.61
CA LEU A 13 -9.28 1.24 -25.86
C LEU A 13 -9.87 0.16 -24.96
N TYR A 14 -9.16 -0.94 -24.74
CA TYR A 14 -9.64 -2.09 -23.99
C TYR A 14 -8.66 -2.55 -22.89
N PRO A 15 -9.15 -3.04 -21.74
CA PRO A 15 -8.33 -3.54 -20.63
C PRO A 15 -7.23 -4.54 -21.02
N ASN A 16 -7.53 -5.45 -21.95
CA ASN A 16 -6.60 -6.49 -22.40
C ASN A 16 -5.42 -5.94 -23.23
N GLN A 17 -5.47 -4.69 -23.66
CA GLN A 17 -4.41 -4.04 -24.44
C GLN A 17 -3.44 -3.25 -23.56
N TYR A 18 -3.78 -2.99 -22.30
CA TYR A 18 -2.96 -2.14 -21.43
C TYR A 18 -1.81 -2.92 -20.80
N LYS A 19 -0.60 -2.40 -20.96
CA LYS A 19 0.61 -2.88 -20.31
C LYS A 19 0.90 -2.04 -19.07
N ILE A 20 1.11 -2.70 -17.94
CA ILE A 20 1.50 -2.02 -16.69
C ILE A 20 2.96 -1.59 -16.82
N GLU A 21 3.21 -0.30 -17.05
CA GLU A 21 4.58 0.25 -17.13
C GLU A 21 5.18 0.48 -15.74
N ASP A 22 4.41 1.03 -14.80
CA ASP A 22 4.82 1.20 -13.40
C ASP A 22 3.66 0.82 -12.45
N PRO A 23 3.81 -0.24 -11.63
CA PRO A 23 2.76 -0.69 -10.72
C PRO A 23 2.46 0.30 -9.58
N ARG A 24 3.25 1.37 -9.45
CA ARG A 24 3.05 2.45 -8.47
C ARG A 24 2.06 3.50 -8.93
N LEU A 25 1.62 3.47 -10.18
CA LEU A 25 0.64 4.41 -10.72
C LEU A 25 -0.79 3.94 -10.42
N ASN A 26 -1.74 4.89 -10.40
CA ASN A 26 -3.16 4.54 -10.34
C ASN A 26 -3.58 3.69 -11.54
N LYS A 27 -4.58 2.83 -11.32
CA LYS A 27 -5.17 2.03 -12.40
C LYS A 27 -5.94 2.93 -13.36
N PRO A 28 -5.81 2.75 -14.68
CA PRO A 28 -6.72 3.35 -15.63
C PRO A 28 -8.15 2.88 -15.36
N VAL A 29 -9.11 3.76 -15.58
CA VAL A 29 -10.53 3.43 -15.55
C VAL A 29 -10.99 3.21 -16.99
N CYS A 30 -11.56 2.04 -17.24
CA CYS A 30 -12.22 1.73 -18.50
C CYS A 30 -13.61 2.33 -18.50
N HIS A 31 -13.93 3.10 -19.53
CA HIS A 31 -15.26 3.62 -19.78
C HIS A 31 -15.81 2.96 -21.04
N GLN A 32 -17.00 2.37 -20.94
CA GLN A 32 -17.62 1.63 -22.03
C GLN A 32 -19.03 2.16 -22.30
N LYS A 33 -19.35 2.35 -23.58
CA LYS A 33 -20.70 2.58 -24.07
C LYS A 33 -21.32 1.24 -24.44
N ILE A 34 -22.50 0.94 -23.92
CA ILE A 34 -23.23 -0.29 -24.24
C ILE A 34 -24.57 0.11 -24.86
N GLU A 35 -24.83 -0.37 -26.07
CA GLU A 35 -26.11 -0.22 -26.78
C GLU A 35 -26.56 -1.63 -27.21
N ASP A 36 -27.82 -1.97 -26.94
CA ASP A 36 -28.40 -3.29 -27.24
C ASP A 36 -27.55 -4.48 -26.75
N GLY A 37 -26.92 -4.34 -25.58
CA GLY A 37 -26.06 -5.36 -24.98
C GLY A 37 -24.69 -5.53 -25.66
N LYS A 38 -24.33 -4.68 -26.63
CA LYS A 38 -23.03 -4.67 -27.31
C LYS A 38 -22.23 -3.44 -26.91
N ILE A 39 -20.91 -3.62 -26.76
CA ILE A 39 -19.99 -2.50 -26.53
C ILE A 39 -19.85 -1.74 -27.84
N THR A 40 -20.35 -0.50 -27.89
CA THR A 40 -20.25 0.39 -29.06
C THR A 40 -19.16 1.46 -28.92
N GLY A 41 -18.57 1.61 -27.73
CA GLY A 41 -17.41 2.46 -27.49
C GLY A 41 -16.64 2.02 -26.24
N SER A 42 -15.32 2.18 -26.25
CA SER A 42 -14.47 1.83 -25.11
C SER A 42 -13.23 2.72 -25.06
N MET A 43 -12.87 3.20 -23.87
CA MET A 43 -11.61 3.91 -23.63
C MET A 43 -11.06 3.62 -22.24
N LEU A 44 -9.74 3.49 -22.12
CA LEU A 44 -9.02 3.47 -20.86
C LEU A 44 -8.49 4.86 -20.58
N LEU A 45 -8.90 5.44 -19.46
CA LEU A 45 -8.48 6.76 -19.03
C LEU A 45 -7.58 6.66 -17.80
N GLN A 46 -6.44 7.33 -17.85
CA GLN A 46 -5.57 7.47 -16.69
C GLN A 46 -5.46 8.93 -16.27
N ASP A 47 -5.62 9.19 -14.97
CA ASP A 47 -5.58 10.54 -14.42
C ASP A 47 -4.14 11.12 -14.50
N LEU A 48 -4.06 12.39 -14.91
CA LEU A 48 -2.85 13.20 -14.93
C LEU A 48 -2.88 14.24 -13.81
N ASP A 49 -1.70 14.59 -13.32
CA ASP A 49 -1.48 15.71 -12.40
C ASP A 49 -0.37 16.61 -12.96
N THR A 50 -0.36 17.88 -12.54
CA THR A 50 0.64 18.86 -12.96
C THR A 50 1.11 19.68 -11.78
N SER A 51 2.44 19.78 -11.64
CA SER A 51 3.09 20.49 -10.55
C SER A 51 4.14 21.47 -11.09
N ARG A 52 4.31 22.60 -10.41
CA ARG A 52 5.38 23.57 -10.71
C ARG A 52 6.69 23.16 -10.04
N ILE A 53 7.76 23.05 -10.82
CA ILE A 53 9.12 22.81 -10.34
C ILE A 53 9.92 24.11 -10.49
N GLY A 54 9.64 25.08 -9.63
CA GLY A 54 10.28 26.39 -9.68
C GLY A 54 9.69 27.33 -10.74
N LYS A 55 10.42 28.41 -11.03
CA LYS A 55 9.91 29.50 -11.87
C LYS A 55 9.86 29.07 -13.34
N GLY A 56 8.64 29.05 -13.91
CA GLY A 56 8.42 28.81 -15.33
C GLY A 56 8.61 27.36 -15.80
N LYS A 57 8.72 26.40 -14.88
CA LYS A 57 8.85 24.98 -15.20
C LYS A 57 7.70 24.21 -14.58
N GLU A 58 6.98 23.45 -15.39
CA GLU A 58 5.90 22.57 -14.98
C GLU A 58 6.23 21.14 -15.38
N ILE A 59 5.86 20.19 -14.54
CA ILE A 59 5.91 18.76 -14.82
C ILE A 59 4.48 18.23 -14.86
N THR A 60 4.17 17.40 -15.85
CA THR A 60 2.93 16.65 -15.93
C THR A 60 3.26 15.17 -15.85
N TYR A 61 2.53 14.43 -15.02
CA TYR A 61 2.78 13.00 -14.77
C TYR A 61 1.47 12.27 -14.50
N PHE A 62 1.47 10.95 -14.66
CA PHE A 62 0.35 10.12 -14.23
C PHE A 62 0.25 10.06 -12.71
N CYS A 63 -0.97 10.18 -12.19
CA CYS A 63 -1.20 10.19 -10.75
C CYS A 63 -0.66 8.92 -10.08
N PRO A 64 0.25 9.04 -9.10
CA PRO A 64 0.71 7.89 -8.33
C PRO A 64 -0.41 7.33 -7.45
N ASN A 65 -0.33 6.04 -7.15
CA ASN A 65 -1.13 5.39 -6.15
C ASN A 65 -0.37 5.39 -4.82
N ASN A 66 -0.88 6.12 -3.82
CA ASN A 66 -0.16 6.29 -2.55
C ASN A 66 0.10 4.96 -1.84
N ILE A 67 -0.85 4.02 -1.86
CA ILE A 67 -0.69 2.68 -1.27
C ILE A 67 0.47 1.95 -1.98
N ALA A 68 0.50 1.97 -3.31
CA ALA A 68 1.55 1.32 -4.09
C ALA A 68 2.94 1.95 -3.88
N VAL A 69 3.01 3.28 -3.75
CA VAL A 69 4.26 3.98 -3.45
C VAL A 69 4.79 3.57 -2.07
N LEU A 70 3.94 3.56 -1.04
CA LEU A 70 4.30 3.14 0.31
C LEU A 70 4.74 1.66 0.35
N LEU A 71 4.02 0.77 -0.34
CA LEU A 71 4.42 -0.63 -0.51
C LEU A 71 5.76 -0.77 -1.25
N SER A 72 6.04 0.07 -2.24
CA SER A 72 7.32 0.06 -2.95
C SER A 72 8.49 0.44 -2.03
N VAL A 73 8.31 1.44 -1.17
CA VAL A 73 9.31 1.80 -0.16
C VAL A 73 9.52 0.63 0.82
N ASN A 74 8.44 0.06 1.34
CA ASN A 74 8.49 -1.12 2.20
C ASN A 74 9.25 -2.28 1.54
N SER A 75 8.91 -2.62 0.30
CA SER A 75 9.50 -3.76 -0.41
C SER A 75 10.99 -3.56 -0.68
N LYS A 76 11.39 -2.37 -1.14
CA LYS A 76 12.80 -2.05 -1.41
C LYS A 76 13.66 -2.10 -0.14
N ALA A 77 13.18 -1.50 0.94
CA ALA A 77 13.89 -1.50 2.21
C ALA A 77 13.97 -2.92 2.80
N LEU A 78 12.91 -3.71 2.66
CA LEU A 78 12.90 -5.10 3.11
C LEU A 78 13.86 -5.99 2.31
N GLU A 79 13.93 -5.78 0.99
CA GLU A 79 14.88 -6.46 0.12
C GLU A 79 16.32 -6.14 0.51
N GLN A 80 16.64 -4.85 0.71
CA GLN A 80 17.96 -4.43 1.19
C GLN A 80 18.31 -5.05 2.56
N ALA A 81 17.36 -5.10 3.49
CA ALA A 81 17.56 -5.76 4.78
C ALA A 81 17.86 -7.26 4.61
N LYS A 82 17.11 -7.96 3.74
CA LYS A 82 17.34 -9.38 3.45
C LYS A 82 18.71 -9.61 2.82
N THR A 83 19.13 -8.77 1.87
CA THR A 83 20.46 -8.83 1.25
C THR A 83 21.55 -8.64 2.30
N LEU A 84 21.47 -7.60 3.14
CA LEU A 84 22.42 -7.39 4.23
C LEU A 84 22.47 -8.58 5.21
N TYR A 85 21.31 -9.16 5.53
CA TYR A 85 21.23 -10.33 6.39
C TYR A 85 21.90 -11.56 5.78
N SER A 86 21.56 -11.87 4.54
CA SER A 86 22.14 -13.01 3.80
C SER A 86 23.65 -12.86 3.61
N ASP A 87 24.09 -11.70 3.10
CA ASP A 87 25.46 -11.51 2.62
C ASP A 87 26.47 -11.27 3.76
N TYR A 88 26.00 -10.73 4.88
CA TYR A 88 26.84 -10.38 6.03
C TYR A 88 26.51 -11.20 7.27
N PHE A 89 25.27 -11.13 7.79
CA PHE A 89 24.93 -11.72 9.09
C PHE A 89 24.80 -13.25 9.07
N GLN A 90 24.49 -13.85 7.92
CA GLN A 90 24.46 -15.31 7.75
C GLN A 90 25.74 -15.87 7.11
N ASN A 91 26.68 -15.02 6.74
CA ASN A 91 27.89 -15.44 6.07
C ASN A 91 28.82 -16.19 7.05
N PRO A 92 29.11 -17.48 6.83
CA PRO A 92 29.92 -18.29 7.75
C PRO A 92 31.37 -17.82 7.83
N SER A 93 31.84 -16.99 6.90
CA SER A 93 33.18 -16.40 6.92
C SER A 93 33.27 -15.16 7.82
N VAL A 94 32.16 -14.67 8.37
CA VAL A 94 32.14 -13.52 9.29
C VAL A 94 32.02 -14.01 10.73
N GLU A 95 33.06 -13.74 11.53
CA GLU A 95 33.04 -14.00 12.97
C GLU A 95 32.40 -12.84 13.74
N PHE A 96 31.50 -13.16 14.67
CA PHE A 96 30.77 -12.18 15.49
C PHE A 96 31.10 -12.28 16.99
N LYS A 97 31.72 -13.39 17.42
CA LYS A 97 32.11 -13.61 18.81
C LYS A 97 33.35 -12.80 19.14
N LEU A 98 33.20 -11.85 20.07
CA LEU A 98 34.25 -10.90 20.45
C LEU A 98 35.51 -11.59 21.00
N GLU A 99 35.35 -12.76 21.62
CA GLU A 99 36.42 -13.59 22.15
C GLU A 99 37.30 -14.23 21.07
N LEU A 100 36.79 -14.40 19.84
CA LEU A 100 37.51 -15.01 18.71
C LEU A 100 38.20 -13.98 17.81
N ILE A 101 38.07 -12.68 18.13
CA ILE A 101 38.65 -11.61 17.33
C ILE A 101 40.07 -11.31 17.76
N GLU A 102 40.98 -11.52 16.83
CA GLU A 102 42.37 -11.07 16.91
C GLU A 102 42.46 -9.58 16.51
N GLY A 103 43.25 -8.78 17.25
CA GLY A 103 43.48 -7.36 16.96
C GLY A 103 42.61 -6.37 17.76
N ASP A 104 42.44 -5.15 17.23
CA ASP A 104 41.71 -4.07 17.93
C ASP A 104 40.19 -4.31 17.93
N LYS A 105 39.71 -4.82 19.06
CA LYS A 105 38.30 -5.08 19.33
C LYS A 105 37.41 -3.84 19.16
N LYS A 106 37.92 -2.63 19.44
CA LYS A 106 37.13 -1.40 19.27
C LYS A 106 36.85 -1.14 17.79
N THR A 107 37.87 -1.22 16.96
CA THR A 107 37.74 -1.05 15.51
C THR A 107 36.80 -2.11 14.91
N PHE A 108 36.92 -3.36 15.35
CA PHE A 108 36.02 -4.45 14.96
C PHE A 108 34.55 -4.14 15.33
N LEU A 109 34.29 -3.79 16.60
CA LEU A 109 32.94 -3.47 17.06
C LEU A 109 32.34 -2.30 16.30
N ASN A 110 33.10 -1.23 16.03
CA ASN A 110 32.63 -0.09 15.24
C ASN A 110 32.17 -0.52 13.83
N LYS A 111 32.91 -1.41 13.17
CA LYS A 111 32.55 -1.93 11.84
C LYS A 111 31.25 -2.73 11.87
N ILE A 112 31.09 -3.61 12.86
CA ILE A 112 29.84 -4.37 13.04
C ILE A 112 28.68 -3.44 13.38
N SER A 113 28.88 -2.50 14.30
CA SER A 113 27.85 -1.54 14.70
C SER A 113 27.33 -0.76 13.50
N SER A 114 28.20 -0.31 12.59
CA SER A 114 27.77 0.32 11.34
C SER A 114 26.86 -0.58 10.51
N LYS A 115 27.21 -1.86 10.33
CA LYS A 115 26.37 -2.82 9.60
C LYS A 115 25.04 -3.13 10.29
N VAL A 116 25.04 -3.14 11.62
CA VAL A 116 23.83 -3.28 12.42
C VAL A 116 22.93 -2.06 12.25
N CYS A 117 23.48 -0.85 12.24
CA CYS A 117 22.73 0.39 11.97
C CYS A 117 22.09 0.35 10.56
N ASP A 118 22.88 0.08 9.51
CA ASP A 118 22.36 -0.02 8.13
C ASP A 118 21.17 -1.00 8.04
N TYR A 119 21.29 -2.15 8.69
CA TYR A 119 20.25 -3.18 8.72
C TYR A 119 19.00 -2.76 9.49
N ILE A 120 19.18 -2.13 10.67
CA ILE A 120 18.09 -1.60 11.48
C ILE A 120 17.33 -0.51 10.71
N GLU A 121 18.03 0.41 10.04
CA GLU A 121 17.43 1.47 9.22
C GLU A 121 16.55 0.90 8.10
N CYS A 122 17.05 -0.13 7.41
CA CYS A 122 16.29 -0.83 6.37
C CYS A 122 15.02 -1.47 6.95
N LEU A 123 15.12 -2.18 8.07
CA LEU A 123 13.96 -2.83 8.70
C LEU A 123 12.95 -1.82 9.24
N GLN A 124 13.38 -0.78 9.94
CA GLN A 124 12.49 0.24 10.48
C GLN A 124 11.76 0.96 9.34
N THR A 125 12.46 1.27 8.25
CA THR A 125 11.85 1.81 7.03
C THR A 125 10.80 0.85 6.49
N ALA A 126 11.13 -0.44 6.35
CA ALA A 126 10.17 -1.44 5.88
C ALA A 126 8.93 -1.53 6.77
N ILE A 127 9.12 -1.58 8.10
CA ILE A 127 8.05 -1.73 9.08
C ILE A 127 7.11 -0.53 9.07
N VAL A 128 7.67 0.69 9.17
CA VAL A 128 6.89 1.93 9.22
C VAL A 128 6.08 2.10 7.92
N PHE A 129 6.73 2.03 6.77
CA PHE A 129 6.05 2.21 5.49
C PHE A 129 5.07 1.07 5.17
N GLY A 130 5.36 -0.16 5.62
CA GLY A 130 4.45 -1.30 5.50
C GLY A 130 3.16 -1.10 6.29
N TYR A 131 3.27 -0.67 7.55
CA TYR A 131 2.11 -0.37 8.37
C TYR A 131 1.33 0.86 7.84
N THR A 132 2.03 1.93 7.42
CA THR A 132 1.40 3.11 6.82
C THR A 132 0.66 2.78 5.52
N ALA A 133 1.19 1.85 4.71
CA ALA A 133 0.51 1.37 3.51
C ALA A 133 -0.82 0.69 3.86
N LEU A 134 -0.86 -0.14 4.91
CA LEU A 134 -2.08 -0.80 5.37
C LEU A 134 -3.09 0.18 5.97
N GLU A 135 -2.63 1.16 6.75
CA GLU A 135 -3.48 2.23 7.28
C GLU A 135 -4.14 3.02 6.15
N THR A 136 -3.34 3.43 5.16
CA THR A 136 -3.82 4.14 3.98
C THR A 136 -4.78 3.28 3.18
N PHE A 137 -4.47 2.00 2.98
CA PHE A 137 -5.34 1.05 2.30
C PHE A 137 -6.69 0.91 3.01
N ALA A 138 -6.69 0.73 4.33
CA ALA A 138 -7.91 0.54 5.09
C ALA A 138 -8.81 1.78 5.03
N ASN A 139 -8.25 2.96 5.28
CA ASN A 139 -9.00 4.22 5.27
C ASN A 139 -9.61 4.51 3.89
N LEU A 140 -8.81 4.41 2.83
CA LEU A 140 -9.28 4.63 1.47
C LEU A 140 -10.34 3.60 1.05
N SER A 141 -10.25 2.36 1.56
CA SER A 141 -11.18 1.28 1.22
C SER A 141 -12.57 1.41 1.87
N ILE A 142 -12.77 2.35 2.79
CA ILE A 142 -14.05 2.57 3.46
C ILE A 142 -14.90 3.58 2.63
N PRO A 143 -16.13 3.21 2.21
CA PRO A 143 -17.04 4.14 1.53
C PRO A 143 -17.41 5.34 2.41
N ASP A 144 -17.66 6.50 1.80
CA ASP A 144 -17.96 7.75 2.53
C ASP A 144 -19.21 7.63 3.43
N GLU A 145 -20.23 6.92 2.95
CA GLU A 145 -21.50 6.71 3.67
C GLU A 145 -21.49 5.52 4.62
N TYR A 146 -20.36 4.83 4.80
CA TYR A 146 -20.29 3.67 5.70
C TYR A 146 -20.24 4.12 7.17
N THR A 147 -21.03 3.44 8.00
CA THR A 147 -21.04 3.62 9.46
C THR A 147 -20.76 2.30 10.15
N TYR A 148 -19.94 2.33 11.20
CA TYR A 148 -19.65 1.19 12.05
C TYR A 148 -20.29 1.35 13.42
N GLU A 149 -21.00 0.34 13.88
CA GLU A 149 -21.64 0.33 15.18
C GLU A 149 -21.01 -0.75 16.08
N THR A 150 -20.71 -0.40 17.33
CA THR A 150 -20.23 -1.34 18.34
C THR A 150 -20.86 -1.05 19.68
N ILE A 151 -21.00 -2.09 20.51
CA ILE A 151 -21.45 -1.94 21.89
C ILE A 151 -20.22 -1.78 22.75
N ASN A 152 -20.16 -0.70 23.53
CA ASN A 152 -19.13 -0.55 24.54
C ASN A 152 -19.58 -1.31 25.79
N ASP A 153 -19.15 -2.57 25.93
CA ASP A 153 -19.56 -3.45 27.04
C ASP A 153 -19.28 -2.86 28.42
N SER A 154 -18.28 -1.98 28.54
CA SER A 154 -17.93 -1.33 29.81
C SER A 154 -18.88 -0.18 30.21
N LYS A 155 -19.64 0.38 29.26
CA LYS A 155 -20.57 1.50 29.49
C LYS A 155 -22.02 1.15 29.13
N GLY A 156 -22.26 0.01 28.48
CA GLY A 156 -23.57 -0.38 27.95
C GLY A 156 -24.11 0.56 26.85
N VAL A 157 -23.26 1.42 26.28
CA VAL A 157 -23.64 2.42 25.29
C VAL A 157 -23.29 1.92 23.89
N LYS A 158 -24.23 2.09 22.96
CA LYS A 158 -24.01 1.87 21.53
C LYS A 158 -23.23 3.06 20.97
N GLU A 159 -22.04 2.79 20.45
CA GLU A 159 -21.20 3.78 19.79
C GLU A 159 -21.35 3.60 18.27
N THR A 160 -21.57 4.71 17.56
CA THR A 160 -21.65 4.75 16.10
C THR A 160 -20.54 5.64 15.57
N TYR A 161 -19.75 5.09 14.65
CA TYR A 161 -18.60 5.73 14.04
C TYR A 161 -18.89 5.95 12.55
N ASP A 162 -18.92 7.20 12.11
CA ASP A 162 -18.86 7.55 10.68
C ASP A 162 -17.46 7.31 10.11
N LYS A 163 -17.27 7.46 8.80
CA LYS A 163 -15.95 7.29 8.16
C LYS A 163 -14.85 8.12 8.82
N THR A 164 -15.10 9.39 9.13
CA THR A 164 -14.08 10.27 9.72
C THR A 164 -13.68 9.78 11.12
N ALA A 165 -14.66 9.33 11.90
CA ALA A 165 -14.44 8.77 13.23
C ALA A 165 -13.71 7.41 13.16
N ILE A 166 -14.08 6.56 12.20
CA ILE A 166 -13.38 5.29 11.95
C ILE A 166 -11.91 5.55 11.63
N GLU A 167 -11.63 6.43 10.67
CA GLU A 167 -10.27 6.73 10.23
C GLU A 167 -9.38 7.23 11.38
N ARG A 168 -9.95 8.06 12.26
CA ARG A 168 -9.22 8.72 13.35
C ARG A 168 -9.07 7.90 14.62
N TRP A 169 -10.09 7.14 15.01
CA TRP A 169 -10.19 6.59 16.37
C TRP A 169 -10.08 5.07 16.43
N LEU A 170 -10.44 4.36 15.36
CA LEU A 170 -10.37 2.90 15.36
C LEU A 170 -8.98 2.42 14.95
N SER A 171 -8.51 1.35 15.58
CA SER A 171 -7.23 0.74 15.24
C SER A 171 -7.29 0.09 13.86
N LEU A 172 -6.13 -0.04 13.21
CA LEU A 172 -6.01 -0.77 11.96
C LEU A 172 -6.55 -2.20 12.09
N LYS A 173 -6.23 -2.88 13.19
CA LYS A 173 -6.73 -4.23 13.48
C LYS A 173 -8.26 -4.30 13.45
N THR A 174 -8.95 -3.35 14.09
CA THR A 174 -10.42 -3.26 14.05
C THR A 174 -10.93 -3.01 12.63
N LYS A 175 -10.30 -2.10 11.89
CA LYS A 175 -10.64 -1.80 10.49
C LYS A 175 -10.54 -3.04 9.63
N LEU A 176 -9.46 -3.81 9.72
CA LEU A 176 -9.26 -5.02 8.92
C LEU A 176 -10.21 -6.16 9.34
N GLN A 177 -10.30 -6.44 10.65
CA GLN A 177 -11.00 -7.62 11.17
C GLN A 177 -12.52 -7.53 11.03
N TYR A 178 -13.08 -6.34 11.24
CA TYR A 178 -14.54 -6.15 11.31
C TYR A 178 -15.05 -5.34 10.13
N ILE A 179 -14.51 -4.13 9.92
CA ILE A 179 -15.05 -3.16 8.95
C ILE A 179 -14.82 -3.61 7.51
N LEU A 180 -13.57 -3.82 7.10
CA LEU A 180 -13.27 -4.24 5.73
C LEU A 180 -13.81 -5.65 5.45
N LYS A 181 -13.77 -6.54 6.45
CA LYS A 181 -14.39 -7.87 6.33
C LYS A 181 -15.88 -7.77 5.97
N GLU A 182 -16.62 -6.86 6.61
CA GLU A 182 -18.03 -6.61 6.32
C GLU A 182 -18.21 -5.99 4.92
N ILE A 183 -17.52 -4.88 4.63
CA ILE A 183 -17.62 -4.15 3.35
C ILE A 183 -17.33 -5.07 2.16
N TYR A 184 -16.29 -5.89 2.28
CA TYR A 184 -15.80 -6.76 1.20
C TYR A 184 -16.27 -8.21 1.32
N GLN A 185 -17.11 -8.52 2.31
CA GLN A 185 -17.71 -9.84 2.55
C GLN A 185 -16.67 -10.98 2.55
N THR A 186 -15.56 -10.77 3.25
CA THR A 186 -14.44 -11.71 3.25
C THR A 186 -14.61 -12.81 4.30
N LYS A 187 -13.80 -13.88 4.20
CA LYS A 187 -13.55 -14.76 5.33
C LYS A 187 -12.93 -13.97 6.49
N LYS A 188 -12.87 -14.57 7.69
CA LYS A 188 -12.20 -14.01 8.86
C LYS A 188 -10.70 -13.73 8.55
N PRO A 189 -10.25 -12.47 8.50
CA PRO A 189 -8.84 -12.14 8.29
C PRO A 189 -7.95 -12.73 9.39
N GLU A 190 -8.45 -12.78 10.62
CA GLU A 190 -7.76 -13.29 11.79
C GLU A 190 -7.49 -14.81 11.76
N SER A 191 -8.16 -15.54 10.86
CA SER A 191 -7.90 -16.96 10.67
C SER A 191 -6.83 -17.24 9.60
N GLN A 192 -6.25 -16.20 8.98
CA GLN A 192 -5.23 -16.37 7.95
C GLN A 192 -3.84 -16.54 8.56
N ASN A 193 -2.97 -17.31 7.92
CA ASN A 193 -1.60 -17.58 8.39
C ASN A 193 -0.76 -16.30 8.55
N TRP A 194 -1.00 -15.29 7.70
CA TRP A 194 -0.29 -14.01 7.75
C TRP A 194 -0.75 -13.08 8.87
N TRP A 195 -1.85 -13.38 9.57
CA TRP A 195 -2.39 -12.50 10.61
C TRP A 195 -1.44 -12.31 11.80
N GLY A 196 -0.75 -13.38 12.20
CA GLY A 196 0.29 -13.29 13.22
C GLY A 196 1.46 -12.40 12.79
N HIS A 197 1.83 -12.45 11.51
CA HIS A 197 2.87 -11.58 10.95
C HIS A 197 2.44 -10.11 10.91
N PHE A 198 1.18 -9.83 10.55
CA PHE A 198 0.60 -8.50 10.66
C PHE A 198 0.58 -7.99 12.11
N SER A 199 0.24 -8.85 13.06
CA SER A 199 0.26 -8.49 14.49
C SER A 199 1.67 -8.12 14.95
N ASN A 200 2.69 -8.89 14.54
CA ASN A 200 4.09 -8.56 14.80
C ASN A 200 4.52 -7.23 14.14
N LEU A 201 4.07 -6.96 12.91
CA LEU A 201 4.34 -5.70 12.22
C LEU A 201 3.80 -4.51 13.03
N GLU A 202 2.58 -4.62 13.56
CA GLU A 202 1.96 -3.61 14.42
C GLU A 202 2.77 -3.39 15.71
N GLU A 203 3.18 -4.48 16.38
CA GLU A 203 4.03 -4.42 17.57
C GLU A 203 5.36 -3.71 17.28
N TYR A 204 6.08 -4.12 16.23
CA TYR A 204 7.35 -3.49 15.87
C TYR A 204 7.19 -2.02 15.51
N ARG A 205 6.13 -1.65 14.79
CA ARG A 205 5.83 -0.25 14.48
C ARG A 205 5.57 0.55 15.75
N ASN A 206 4.84 -0.02 16.72
CA ASN A 206 4.58 0.64 17.99
C ASN A 206 5.87 0.83 18.79
N ASP A 207 6.77 -0.16 18.81
CA ASP A 207 8.08 -0.05 19.45
C ASP A 207 8.93 1.07 18.83
N ILE A 208 8.90 1.22 17.48
CA ILE A 208 9.62 2.28 16.76
C ILE A 208 9.06 3.67 17.07
N ILE A 209 7.74 3.86 17.02
CA ILE A 209 7.11 5.18 17.07
C ILE A 209 6.83 5.64 18.51
N HIS A 210 6.56 4.70 19.42
CA HIS A 210 6.15 4.97 20.78
C HIS A 210 7.22 4.55 21.79
N GLN A 211 8.50 4.68 21.46
CA GLN A 211 9.60 4.33 22.35
C GLN A 211 9.47 5.07 23.70
N LYS A 212 8.98 4.37 24.73
CA LYS A 212 8.65 4.97 26.04
C LYS A 212 9.85 5.08 26.98
N SER A 213 10.93 4.34 26.73
CA SER A 213 12.14 4.43 27.55
C SER A 213 13.41 4.38 26.69
N ILE A 214 14.36 5.26 27.05
CA ILE A 214 15.66 5.41 26.39
C ILE A 214 16.62 4.26 26.74
N ASN A 215 16.34 3.52 27.81
CA ASN A 215 17.30 2.61 28.45
C ASN A 215 17.24 1.15 27.96
N SER A 216 16.39 0.80 26.98
CA SER A 216 16.29 -0.59 26.51
C SER A 216 16.42 -0.72 24.99
N THR A 217 17.52 -1.32 24.55
CA THR A 217 17.74 -1.79 23.17
C THR A 217 17.16 -3.19 22.93
N SER A 218 16.37 -3.72 23.87
CA SER A 218 15.89 -5.11 23.83
C SER A 218 15.02 -5.41 22.61
N PHE A 219 14.26 -4.43 22.09
CA PHE A 219 13.38 -4.64 20.95
C PHE A 219 14.15 -4.92 19.66
N TYR A 220 15.36 -4.36 19.49
CA TYR A 220 16.23 -4.67 18.34
C TYR A 220 16.62 -6.15 18.26
N LYS A 221 16.59 -6.90 19.37
CA LYS A 221 16.88 -8.35 19.35
C LYS A 221 15.89 -9.12 18.48
N ALA A 222 14.65 -8.65 18.36
CA ALA A 222 13.64 -9.28 17.50
C ALA A 222 14.01 -9.18 16.01
N TYR A 223 14.74 -8.14 15.61
CA TYR A 223 15.11 -7.88 14.21
C TYR A 223 16.12 -8.87 13.65
N PHE A 224 16.84 -9.59 14.49
CA PHE A 224 17.80 -10.62 14.06
C PHE A 224 17.15 -12.00 13.89
N ARG A 225 15.84 -12.13 14.15
CA ARG A 225 15.05 -13.34 13.89
C ARG A 225 14.45 -13.27 12.49
N LYS A 226 14.47 -14.38 11.75
CA LYS A 226 13.89 -14.47 10.39
C LYS A 226 12.40 -14.08 10.31
N THR A 227 11.67 -14.18 11.43
CA THR A 227 10.26 -13.79 11.52
C THR A 227 10.01 -12.30 11.25
N VAL A 228 11.02 -11.44 11.41
CA VAL A 228 10.89 -10.01 11.08
C VAL A 228 10.60 -9.79 9.59
N PHE A 229 11.17 -10.64 8.72
CA PHE A 229 10.94 -10.53 7.28
C PHE A 229 9.50 -10.90 6.91
N GLN A 230 8.92 -11.90 7.58
CA GLN A 230 7.53 -12.29 7.39
C GLN A 230 6.57 -11.18 7.84
N ALA A 231 6.90 -10.48 8.93
CA ALA A 231 6.17 -9.28 9.34
C ALA A 231 6.30 -8.15 8.29
N GLY A 232 7.49 -7.93 7.74
CA GLY A 232 7.71 -6.96 6.66
C GLY A 232 6.95 -7.27 5.36
N GLU A 233 6.71 -8.55 5.05
CA GLU A 233 5.95 -9.02 3.89
C GLU A 233 4.43 -9.00 4.07
N SER A 234 3.95 -9.03 5.32
CA SER A 234 2.53 -9.13 5.62
C SER A 234 1.64 -8.04 5.00
N PRO A 235 2.10 -6.78 4.78
CA PRO A 235 1.29 -5.77 4.11
C PRO A 235 0.75 -6.22 2.74
N LEU A 236 1.59 -6.86 1.94
CA LEU A 236 1.20 -7.37 0.63
C LEU A 236 0.16 -8.50 0.76
N CYS A 237 0.36 -9.40 1.73
CA CYS A 237 -0.57 -10.51 2.00
C CYS A 237 -1.96 -10.02 2.43
N VAL A 238 -2.02 -9.00 3.28
CA VAL A 238 -3.27 -8.39 3.75
C VAL A 238 -4.03 -7.77 2.56
N ILE A 239 -3.35 -6.93 1.76
CA ILE A 239 -3.99 -6.25 0.62
C ILE A 239 -4.46 -7.28 -0.41
N LYS A 240 -3.63 -8.29 -0.71
CA LYS A 240 -3.96 -9.38 -1.62
C LYS A 240 -5.21 -10.15 -1.17
N PHE A 241 -5.34 -10.44 0.12
CA PHE A 241 -6.51 -11.12 0.65
C PHE A 241 -7.82 -10.39 0.36
N PHE A 242 -7.87 -9.07 0.62
CA PHE A 242 -9.05 -8.26 0.31
C PHE A 242 -9.24 -8.08 -1.21
N TYR A 243 -8.14 -7.95 -1.95
CA TYR A 243 -8.14 -7.91 -3.41
C TYR A 243 -8.87 -9.10 -4.02
N GLU A 244 -8.46 -10.31 -3.64
CA GLU A 244 -9.02 -11.56 -4.15
C GLU A 244 -10.47 -11.78 -3.73
N ALA A 245 -10.84 -11.38 -2.51
CA ALA A 245 -12.22 -11.49 -2.04
C ALA A 245 -13.16 -10.59 -2.83
N HIS A 246 -12.76 -9.34 -3.10
CA HIS A 246 -13.57 -8.38 -3.86
C HIS A 246 -13.65 -8.72 -5.35
N ALA A 247 -12.55 -9.21 -5.94
CA ALA A 247 -12.51 -9.64 -7.33
C ALA A 247 -13.54 -10.76 -7.64
N LYS A 248 -13.74 -11.70 -6.70
CA LYS A 248 -14.75 -12.76 -6.83
C LYS A 248 -16.18 -12.21 -6.93
N ASN A 249 -16.42 -11.01 -6.43
CA ASN A 249 -17.71 -10.33 -6.48
C ASN A 249 -17.86 -9.45 -7.74
N ASN A 250 -16.93 -9.55 -8.70
CA ASN A 250 -16.87 -8.73 -9.93
C ASN A 250 -16.91 -7.22 -9.65
N ARG A 251 -16.34 -6.81 -8.52
CA ARG A 251 -16.19 -5.41 -8.12
C ARG A 251 -14.70 -5.10 -8.06
N THR A 252 -14.33 -3.87 -8.39
CA THR A 252 -12.94 -3.39 -8.29
C THR A 252 -12.94 -1.97 -7.76
N ASN A 253 -12.02 -1.71 -6.83
CA ASN A 253 -11.86 -0.39 -6.26
C ASN A 253 -10.70 0.32 -6.98
N PRO A 254 -10.95 1.43 -7.71
CA PRO A 254 -9.93 2.11 -8.49
C PRO A 254 -8.74 2.62 -7.65
N ILE A 255 -8.92 2.78 -6.34
CA ILE A 255 -7.88 3.26 -5.43
C ILE A 255 -6.91 2.14 -5.01
N TRP A 256 -7.22 0.88 -5.31
CA TRP A 256 -6.37 -0.25 -4.94
C TRP A 256 -5.17 -0.38 -5.88
N PRO A 257 -3.96 -0.65 -5.34
CA PRO A 257 -2.74 -0.71 -6.12
C PRO A 257 -2.74 -1.86 -7.13
N TRP A 258 -1.84 -1.82 -8.10
CA TRP A 258 -1.49 -2.99 -8.89
C TRP A 258 -0.80 -4.03 -8.01
N LEU A 259 -1.20 -5.30 -8.11
CA LEU A 259 -0.48 -6.41 -7.49
C LEU A 259 0.38 -7.07 -8.56
N VAL A 260 1.70 -7.04 -8.38
CA VAL A 260 2.69 -7.31 -9.46
C VAL A 260 2.58 -8.73 -10.08
N ASN A 261 1.88 -9.68 -9.44
CA ASN A 261 1.81 -11.07 -9.92
C ASN A 261 0.40 -11.69 -9.88
N ASP A 262 -0.66 -10.89 -9.97
CA ASP A 262 -2.05 -11.38 -9.92
C ASP A 262 -2.89 -10.93 -11.13
N LYS A 263 -4.02 -11.61 -11.38
CA LYS A 263 -5.02 -11.18 -12.38
C LYS A 263 -5.55 -9.80 -11.98
N ASN A 264 -4.97 -8.74 -12.52
CA ASN A 264 -5.34 -7.38 -12.17
C ASN A 264 -6.59 -6.94 -12.95
N TYR A 265 -7.67 -6.68 -12.24
CA TYR A 265 -8.94 -6.17 -12.77
C TYR A 265 -8.92 -4.66 -12.95
N PHE A 266 -9.43 -4.20 -14.10
CA PHE A 266 -9.64 -2.78 -14.38
C PHE A 266 -11.02 -2.34 -13.88
N PRO A 267 -11.14 -1.15 -13.26
CA PRO A 267 -12.42 -0.49 -13.07
C PRO A 267 -13.12 -0.26 -14.40
N ILE A 268 -14.33 -0.80 -14.56
CA ILE A 268 -15.17 -0.60 -15.74
C ILE A 268 -16.39 0.21 -15.34
N ASN A 269 -16.59 1.34 -16.00
CA ASN A 269 -17.80 2.15 -15.91
C ASN A 269 -18.62 2.01 -17.21
N ALA A 270 -19.78 1.36 -17.10
CA ALA A 270 -20.69 1.10 -18.22
C ALA A 270 -21.71 2.24 -18.48
N GLN A 271 -21.67 3.31 -17.69
CA GLN A 271 -22.51 4.51 -17.88
C GLN A 271 -21.66 5.63 -18.52
N TYR A 272 -21.08 5.35 -19.69
CA TYR A 272 -20.27 6.31 -20.43
C TYR A 272 -21.14 7.16 -21.35
N ASP A 273 -21.16 8.48 -21.12
CA ASP A 273 -21.69 9.48 -22.05
C ASP A 273 -20.53 10.23 -22.72
N SER A 274 -20.41 10.08 -24.04
CA SER A 274 -19.37 10.73 -24.84
C SER A 274 -19.51 12.25 -24.91
N GLN A 275 -20.70 12.81 -24.65
CA GLN A 275 -20.94 14.26 -24.72
C GLN A 275 -20.26 15.03 -23.57
N GLY A 276 -19.95 14.37 -22.45
CA GLY A 276 -19.27 14.98 -21.30
C GLY A 276 -17.74 15.09 -21.43
N PHE A 277 -17.18 14.70 -22.58
CA PHE A 277 -15.74 14.53 -22.76
C PHE A 277 -15.24 15.09 -24.09
N GLU A 278 -14.22 15.94 -24.03
CA GLU A 278 -13.49 16.42 -25.19
C GLU A 278 -12.13 15.71 -25.25
N VAL A 279 -11.82 15.10 -26.40
CA VAL A 279 -10.48 14.55 -26.69
C VAL A 279 -9.70 15.64 -27.40
N ILE A 280 -8.66 16.15 -26.76
CA ILE A 280 -7.75 17.13 -27.35
C ILE A 280 -6.54 16.37 -27.91
N GLY A 281 -6.35 16.39 -29.23
CA GLY A 281 -5.28 15.65 -29.93
C GLY A 281 -5.79 14.38 -30.62
N ASN A 282 -4.92 13.66 -31.34
CA ASN A 282 -5.27 12.37 -31.92
C ASN A 282 -5.34 11.27 -30.84
N VAL A 283 -5.79 10.04 -31.16
CA VAL A 283 -5.98 8.95 -30.15
C VAL A 283 -4.69 8.61 -29.37
N TYR A 284 -3.52 8.95 -29.92
CA TYR A 284 -2.21 8.79 -29.28
C TYR A 284 -1.77 10.01 -28.44
N GLU A 285 -2.43 11.15 -28.62
CA GLU A 285 -2.17 12.43 -27.91
C GLU A 285 -3.33 12.84 -26.98
N GLY A 286 -4.44 12.09 -26.98
CA GLY A 286 -5.75 12.49 -26.46
C GLY A 286 -5.76 12.87 -24.97
N ILE A 287 -5.61 14.16 -24.70
CA ILE A 287 -5.78 14.76 -23.37
C ILE A 287 -7.27 15.10 -23.18
N LYS A 288 -7.85 14.57 -22.12
CA LYS A 288 -9.24 14.76 -21.73
C LYS A 288 -9.38 15.88 -20.71
N LYS A 289 -10.32 16.80 -20.94
CA LYS A 289 -10.83 17.74 -19.93
C LYS A 289 -12.30 17.45 -19.64
N LYS A 290 -12.70 17.52 -18.37
CA LYS A 290 -14.12 17.53 -18.01
C LYS A 290 -14.70 18.91 -18.36
N LEU A 291 -15.78 18.93 -19.15
CA LEU A 291 -16.51 20.16 -19.46
C LEU A 291 -17.13 20.74 -18.18
#